data_AF-A0A963Q3L9-F1
#
_entry.id   AF-A0A963Q3L9-F1
#
_cell.length_a   1.000
_cell.length_b   1.000
_cell.length_c   1.000
_cell.angle_alpha   90.00
_cell.angle_beta   90.00
_cell.angle_gamma   90.00
#
_symmetry.space_group_name_H-M   'P 1'
#
loop_
_entity.id
_entity.type
_entity.pdbx_description
1 polymer ?
#
loop_
_entity_poly.entity_id
_entity_poly.type
_entity_poly.pdbx_seq_one_letter_code
_entity_poly.pdbx_strand_id
1 'polypeptide(L)'
;MIKKKEFDPLLDARRIVVKVGSSLVTNEGRGLDEAAIGEWCRQLALLARGDAAQGLQGEREVIMVSSGAIAEGMKRLGWARRPI
;
A
#
# COMPACT_ATOMS: atom_id res chain seq x y z
N MET A 1 4.61 -19.47 36.10
CA MET A 1 5.32 -19.19 34.84
C MET A 1 4.54 -18.15 34.06
N ILE A 2 5.08 -16.95 33.87
CA ILE A 2 4.46 -15.92 33.02
C ILE A 2 4.95 -16.19 31.59
N LYS A 3 4.04 -16.52 30.66
CA LYS A 3 4.40 -16.60 29.24
C LYS A 3 4.67 -15.18 28.75
N LYS A 4 5.92 -14.89 28.33
CA LYS A 4 6.22 -13.67 27.57
C LYS A 4 5.46 -13.77 26.24
N LYS A 5 4.60 -12.80 25.95
CA LYS A 5 4.00 -12.66 24.62
C LYS A 5 5.09 -12.18 23.67
N GLU A 6 5.36 -12.92 22.60
CA GLU A 6 6.28 -12.49 21.55
C GLU A 6 5.67 -11.32 20.78
N PHE A 7 6.52 -10.37 20.40
CA PHE A 7 6.14 -9.22 19.60
C PHE A 7 6.08 -9.64 18.13
N ASP A 8 4.93 -9.46 17.50
CA ASP A 8 4.77 -9.60 16.06
C ASP A 8 4.90 -8.20 15.42
N PRO A 9 5.94 -7.96 14.60
CA PRO A 9 6.17 -6.64 14.00
C PRO A 9 5.02 -6.10 13.14
N LEU A 10 4.14 -6.96 12.63
CA LEU A 10 2.98 -6.52 11.86
C LEU A 10 1.77 -6.33 12.76
N LEU A 11 1.51 -7.23 13.72
CA LEU A 11 0.34 -7.11 14.60
C LEU A 11 0.52 -6.09 15.74
N ASP A 12 1.73 -5.85 16.20
CA ASP A 12 1.97 -4.97 17.35
C ASP A 12 2.51 -3.58 16.95
N ALA A 13 2.80 -3.34 15.66
CA ALA A 13 3.27 -2.04 15.19
C ALA A 13 2.17 -0.97 15.18
N ARG A 14 2.43 0.13 15.89
CA ARG A 14 1.58 1.33 15.87
C ARG A 14 1.62 2.09 14.54
N ARG A 15 2.79 2.12 13.89
CA ARG A 15 3.01 2.83 12.62
C ARG A 15 3.54 1.88 11.56
N ILE A 16 2.89 1.89 10.40
CA ILE A 16 3.22 1.02 9.27
C ILE A 16 3.48 1.89 8.04
N VAL A 17 4.63 1.69 7.41
CA VAL A 17 4.94 2.27 6.10
C VAL A 17 4.80 1.20 5.04
N VAL A 18 3.82 1.35 4.15
CA VAL A 18 3.58 0.42 3.04
C VAL A 18 4.13 1.04 1.77
N LYS A 19 5.20 0.44 1.23
CA LYS A 19 5.75 0.83 -0.07
C LYS A 19 5.23 -0.09 -1.17
N VAL A 20 4.62 0.49 -2.19
CA VAL A 20 4.11 -0.25 -3.36
C VAL A 20 4.96 0.08 -4.59
N GLY A 21 5.50 -0.95 -5.24
CA GLY A 21 6.34 -0.82 -6.43
C GLY A 21 5.54 -0.50 -7.70
N SER A 22 6.22 0.02 -8.74
CA SER A 22 5.56 0.43 -9.99
C SER A 22 4.73 -0.70 -10.61
N SER A 23 5.26 -1.92 -10.64
CA SER A 23 4.56 -3.08 -11.22
C SER A 23 3.21 -3.40 -10.55
N LEU A 24 2.98 -2.96 -9.31
CA LEU A 24 1.77 -3.22 -8.54
C LEU A 24 0.77 -2.04 -8.55
N VAL A 25 1.13 -0.91 -9.17
CA VAL A 25 0.27 0.29 -9.29
C VAL A 25 0.06 0.71 -10.74
N THR A 26 0.71 0.05 -11.70
CA THR A 26 0.63 0.37 -13.13
C THR A 26 0.14 -0.80 -13.96
N ASN A 27 -0.66 -0.52 -14.98
CA ASN A 27 -1.23 -1.48 -15.90
C ASN A 27 -0.31 -1.72 -17.12
N GLU A 28 0.91 -2.22 -16.86
CA GLU A 28 1.89 -2.61 -17.89
C GLU A 28 2.15 -1.55 -18.98
N GLY A 29 2.29 -0.28 -18.58
CA GLY A 29 2.53 0.82 -19.51
C GLY A 29 1.27 1.56 -19.98
N ARG A 30 0.07 1.12 -19.57
CA ARG A 30 -1.20 1.83 -19.82
C ARG A 30 -1.57 2.85 -18.73
N GLY A 31 -0.56 3.38 -18.03
CA GLY A 31 -0.72 4.24 -16.85
C GLY A 31 -1.07 3.48 -15.58
N LEU A 32 -1.79 4.13 -14.67
CA LEU A 32 -2.15 3.52 -13.38
C LEU A 32 -3.18 2.39 -13.53
N ASP A 33 -3.09 1.41 -12.62
CA ASP A 33 -4.12 0.42 -12.39
C ASP A 33 -5.05 0.90 -11.26
N GLU A 34 -6.18 1.47 -11.65
CA GLU A 34 -7.16 2.03 -10.71
C GLU A 34 -7.79 0.96 -9.79
N ALA A 35 -7.97 -0.27 -10.30
CA ALA A 35 -8.55 -1.36 -9.51
C ALA A 35 -7.58 -1.81 -8.42
N ALA A 36 -6.29 -2.00 -8.77
CA ALA A 36 -5.26 -2.32 -7.80
C ALA A 36 -5.12 -1.22 -6.74
N ILE A 37 -5.11 0.06 -7.16
CA ILE A 37 -5.06 1.21 -6.24
C ILE A 37 -6.26 1.22 -5.29
N GLY A 38 -7.47 1.00 -5.81
CA GLY A 38 -8.68 0.92 -5.00
C GLY A 38 -8.59 -0.18 -3.93
N GLU A 39 -8.06 -1.34 -4.29
CA GLU A 39 -7.87 -2.44 -3.36
C GLU A 39 -6.81 -2.13 -2.28
N TRP A 40 -5.70 -1.47 -2.66
CA TRP A 40 -4.73 -0.98 -1.67
C TRP A 40 -5.37 0.02 -0.70
N CYS A 41 -6.13 1.00 -1.21
CA CYS A 41 -6.84 1.96 -0.37
C CYS A 41 -7.80 1.26 0.61
N ARG A 42 -8.55 0.25 0.14
CA ARG A 42 -9.45 -0.54 0.99
C ARG A 42 -8.71 -1.25 2.11
N GLN A 43 -7.61 -1.95 1.80
CA GLN A 43 -6.81 -2.67 2.79
C GLN A 43 -6.14 -1.72 3.79
N LEU A 44 -5.55 -0.62 3.33
CA LEU A 44 -4.92 0.38 4.19
C LEU A 44 -5.94 1.05 5.13
N ALA A 45 -7.16 1.29 4.67
CA ALA A 45 -8.24 1.82 5.52
C ALA A 45 -8.65 0.84 6.63
N LEU A 46 -8.68 -0.47 6.36
CA LEU A 46 -8.93 -1.49 7.37
C LEU A 46 -7.80 -1.54 8.41
N LEU A 47 -6.55 -1.48 7.95
CA LEU A 47 -5.38 -1.42 8.83
C LEU A 47 -5.40 -0.19 9.73
N ALA A 48 -5.69 0.99 9.16
CA ALA A 48 -5.72 2.25 9.89
C ALA A 48 -6.77 2.26 11.01
N ARG A 49 -7.91 1.61 10.81
CA ARG A 49 -9.00 1.54 11.80
C ARG A 49 -8.78 0.48 12.88
N GLY A 50 -7.83 -0.44 12.70
CA GLY A 50 -7.65 -1.57 13.59
C GLY A 50 -8.75 -2.61 13.43
N ASP A 51 -8.64 -3.44 12.40
CA ASP A 51 -9.61 -4.53 12.19
C ASP A 51 -9.44 -5.66 13.22
N ALA A 52 -10.37 -5.70 14.18
CA ALA A 52 -10.41 -6.72 15.22
C ALA A 52 -10.62 -8.15 14.67
N ALA A 53 -11.26 -8.31 13.50
CA ALA A 53 -11.41 -9.62 12.86
C ALA A 53 -10.07 -10.19 12.39
N GLN A 54 -9.06 -9.33 12.18
CA GLN A 54 -7.68 -9.68 11.82
C GLN A 54 -6.75 -9.69 13.05
N GLY A 55 -7.29 -9.63 14.26
CA GLY A 55 -6.50 -9.60 15.51
C GLY A 55 -5.75 -8.29 15.75
N LEU A 56 -6.03 -7.24 14.96
CA LEU A 56 -5.43 -5.92 15.12
C LEU A 56 -6.15 -5.20 16.27
N GLN A 57 -5.39 -4.57 17.17
CA GLN A 57 -5.95 -3.83 18.29
C GLN A 57 -5.69 -2.33 18.11
N GLY A 58 -6.77 -1.54 18.09
CA GLY A 58 -6.71 -0.09 18.01
C GLY A 58 -6.30 0.47 16.65
N GLU A 59 -6.47 1.78 16.50
CA GLU A 59 -6.11 2.51 15.28
C GLU A 59 -4.59 2.51 15.03
N ARG A 60 -4.21 2.56 13.75
CA ARG A 60 -2.81 2.56 13.31
C ARG A 60 -2.50 3.76 12.44
N GLU A 61 -1.28 4.26 12.57
CA GLU A 61 -0.74 5.25 11.66
C GLU A 61 -0.22 4.56 10.40
N VAL A 62 -0.93 4.69 9.29
CA VAL A 62 -0.58 4.06 8.02
C VAL A 62 -0.06 5.11 7.04
N ILE A 63 1.14 4.88 6.50
CA ILE A 63 1.79 5.74 5.51
C ILE A 63 1.98 4.95 4.23
N MET A 64 1.42 5.43 3.11
CA MET A 64 1.62 4.82 1.79
C MET A 64 2.74 5.54 1.03
N VAL A 65 3.69 4.77 0.50
CA VAL A 65 4.71 5.24 -0.44
C VAL A 65 4.47 4.56 -1.79
N SER A 66 3.97 5.31 -2.75
CA SER A 66 3.59 4.76 -4.07
C SER A 66 4.58 5.16 -5.17
N SER A 67 4.73 4.28 -6.16
CA SER A 67 5.39 4.57 -7.42
C SER A 67 4.35 4.96 -8.50
N GLY A 68 4.67 4.79 -9.79
CA GLY A 68 3.69 4.92 -10.88
C GLY A 68 3.52 6.33 -11.48
N ALA A 69 4.02 7.39 -10.85
CA ALA A 69 3.90 8.76 -11.36
C ALA A 69 4.41 8.92 -12.82
N ILE A 70 5.52 8.27 -13.17
CA ILE A 70 6.07 8.31 -14.54
C ILE A 70 5.16 7.57 -15.52
N ALA A 71 4.64 6.40 -15.15
CA ALA A 71 3.76 5.63 -16.04
C ALA A 71 2.46 6.40 -16.32
N GLU A 72 1.89 7.04 -15.31
CA GLU A 72 0.73 7.91 -15.47
C GLU A 72 1.03 9.13 -16.33
N GLY A 73 2.18 9.77 -16.10
CA GLY A 73 2.65 10.88 -16.93
C GLY A 73 2.80 10.50 -18.40
N MET A 74 3.40 9.32 -18.67
CA MET A 74 3.53 8.78 -20.03
C MET A 74 2.17 8.60 -20.71
N LYS A 75 1.17 8.02 -20.01
CA LYS A 75 -0.20 7.88 -20.52
C LYS A 75 -0.80 9.24 -20.89
N ARG A 76 -0.71 10.22 -19.98
CA ARG A 76 -1.28 11.57 -20.18
C ARG A 76 -0.64 12.33 -21.34
N LEU A 77 0.65 12.11 -21.57
CA LEU A 77 1.43 12.75 -22.63
C LEU A 77 1.42 11.96 -23.94
N GLY A 78 0.78 10.79 -24.00
CA GLY A 78 0.77 9.92 -25.18
C GLY A 78 2.15 9.31 -25.50
N TRP A 79 3.02 9.16 -24.51
CA TRP A 79 4.37 8.64 -24.70
C TRP A 79 4.41 7.12 -24.62
N ALA A 80 4.74 6.47 -25.74
CA ALA A 80 4.89 5.03 -25.80
C ALA A 80 6.17 4.50 -25.13
N ARG A 81 7.17 5.35 -24.92
CA ARG A 81 8.46 4.99 -24.31
C ARG A 81 8.80 5.95 -23.20
N ARG A 82 9.38 5.41 -22.12
CA ARG A 82 9.85 6.21 -21.00
C ARG A 82 10.97 7.15 -21.45
N PRO A 83 10.93 8.44 -21.10
CA PRO A 83 12.02 9.36 -21.39
C PRO A 83 13.29 8.96 -20.62
N ILE A 84 14.45 9.24 -21.23
CA ILE A 84 15.79 9.07 -20.65
C ILE A 84 16.24 10.35 -19.97
#